data_AF-A0A2M7Q4B8-F1
#
_entry.id   AF-A0A2M7Q4B8-F1
#
_cell.length_a   1.000
_cell.length_b   1.000
_cell.length_c   1.000
_cell.angle_alpha   90.00
_cell.angle_beta   90.00
_cell.angle_gamma   90.00
#
_symmetry.space_group_name_H-M   'P 1'
#
loop_
_entity.id
_entity.type
_entity.pdbx_description
1 polymer ?
#
loop_
_entity_poly.entity_id
_entity_poly.type
_entity_poly.pdbx_seq_one_letter_code
_entity_poly.pdbx_strand_id
1 'polypeptide(L)'
;MLIELKEFSKEFYKDAIRLIRKYNAVDRTTIFAFQTEAGLFSWYARQDIKLGIIAPYPKCIKKYIEMYNPYMVLLGLGNKKERLKFRTVWSFLTPQKTFTKYSNIKFVIGVAYTASDKKWLCRQHGRYGITADMPLV
;
A
#
# COMPACT_ATOMS: atom_id res chain seq x y z
N MET A 1 1.82 -12.10 0.70
CA MET A 1 1.85 -11.52 2.04
C MET A 1 2.12 -10.04 1.92
N LEU A 2 1.32 -9.23 2.59
CA LEU A 2 1.56 -7.79 2.74
C LEU A 2 1.92 -7.59 4.21
N ILE A 3 3.13 -7.11 4.50
CA ILE A 3 3.63 -6.94 5.88
C ILE A 3 3.78 -5.44 6.12
N GLU A 4 3.01 -4.89 7.05
CA GLU A 4 3.17 -3.50 7.48
C GLU A 4 4.13 -3.44 8.68
N LEU A 5 5.20 -2.66 8.56
CA LEU A 5 6.05 -2.30 9.69
C LEU A 5 5.47 -1.04 10.34
N LYS A 6 4.93 -1.20 11.56
CA LYS A 6 4.39 -0.10 12.37
C LYS A 6 5.49 0.81 12.91
N GLU A 7 6.67 0.22 13.14
CA GLU A 7 7.88 0.89 13.60
C GLU A 7 9.06 0.32 12.81
N PHE A 8 10.14 1.09 12.71
CA PHE A 8 11.36 0.68 12.02
C PHE A 8 12.56 0.64 12.95
N SER A 9 13.21 -0.51 13.04
CA SER A 9 14.60 -0.66 13.44
C SER A 9 15.36 -1.44 12.37
N LYS A 10 16.65 -1.15 12.21
CA LYS A 10 17.49 -1.81 11.19
C LYS A 10 17.61 -3.31 11.48
N GLU A 11 17.67 -3.67 12.76
CA GLU A 11 17.78 -5.03 13.27
C GLU A 11 16.50 -5.81 12.94
N PHE A 12 15.33 -5.26 13.28
CA PHE A 12 14.05 -5.90 12.99
C PHE A 12 13.80 -6.06 11.49
N TYR A 13 14.13 -5.04 10.70
CA TYR A 13 14.02 -5.11 9.24
C TYR A 13 14.92 -6.21 8.65
N LYS A 14 16.17 -6.33 9.12
CA LYS A 14 17.09 -7.40 8.70
C LYS A 14 16.55 -8.79 9.07
N ASP A 15 16.01 -8.94 10.28
CA ASP A 15 15.43 -10.21 10.72
C ASP A 15 14.18 -10.59 9.92
N ALA A 16 13.30 -9.64 9.64
CA ALA A 16 12.14 -9.86 8.79
C ALA A 16 12.56 -10.36 7.40
N ILE A 17 13.54 -9.70 6.76
CA ILE A 17 14.07 -10.13 5.46
C ILE A 17 14.69 -11.52 5.53
N ARG A 18 15.49 -11.79 6.56
CA ARG A 18 16.12 -13.10 6.76
C ARG A 18 15.07 -14.21 6.86
N LEU A 19 13.99 -13.98 7.60
CA LEU A 19 12.89 -14.94 7.72
C LEU A 19 12.11 -15.11 6.41
N ILE A 20 11.81 -14.02 5.70
CA ILE A 20 11.16 -14.08 4.38
C ILE A 20 11.96 -14.94 3.41
N ARG A 21 13.29 -14.78 3.38
CA ARG A 21 14.20 -15.58 2.55
C ARG A 21 14.27 -17.03 3.02
N LYS A 22 14.45 -17.26 4.32
CA LYS A 22 14.51 -18.61 4.92
C LYS A 22 13.29 -19.46 4.54
N TYR A 23 12.11 -18.85 4.43
CA TYR A 23 10.87 -19.53 4.09
C TYR A 23 10.44 -19.37 2.62
N ASN A 24 11.38 -19.03 1.71
CA ASN A 24 11.16 -18.90 0.27
C ASN A 24 9.93 -18.05 -0.08
N ALA A 25 9.73 -16.96 0.67
CA ALA A 25 8.54 -16.13 0.57
C ALA A 25 8.79 -14.79 -0.14
N VAL A 26 10.00 -14.57 -0.66
CA VAL A 26 10.43 -13.31 -1.30
C VAL A 26 9.45 -12.89 -2.40
N ASP A 27 9.18 -13.77 -3.37
CA ASP A 27 8.38 -13.41 -4.55
C ASP A 27 6.92 -13.06 -4.23
N ARG A 28 6.41 -13.57 -3.12
CA ARG A 28 5.02 -13.36 -2.68
C ARG A 28 4.89 -12.31 -1.58
N THR A 29 5.97 -11.67 -1.15
CA THR A 29 5.95 -10.74 -0.02
C THR A 29 6.24 -9.31 -0.46
N THR A 30 5.49 -8.36 0.10
CA THR A 30 5.85 -6.94 0.03
C THR A 30 5.80 -6.36 1.43
N ILE A 31 6.84 -5.61 1.80
CA ILE A 31 6.94 -4.91 3.08
C ILE A 31 6.50 -3.46 2.86
N PHE A 32 5.65 -2.94 3.74
CA PHE A 32 5.08 -1.61 3.69
C PHE A 32 5.37 -0.85 4.97
N ALA A 33 5.35 0.47 4.86
CA ALA A 33 5.28 1.38 5.98
C ALA A 33 4.63 2.70 5.54
N PHE A 34 4.27 3.53 6.51
CA PHE A 34 3.96 4.94 6.27
C PHE A 34 5.22 5.71 5.86
N GLN A 35 5.04 6.89 5.27
CA GLN A 35 6.14 7.67 4.71
C GLN A 35 7.31 7.89 5.70
N THR A 36 7.01 8.11 6.98
CA THR A 36 8.02 8.37 8.01
C THR A 36 8.98 7.19 8.15
N GLU A 37 8.45 5.99 8.37
CA GLU A 37 9.23 4.76 8.57
C GLU A 37 9.75 4.22 7.23
N ALA A 38 8.96 4.33 6.17
CA ALA A 38 9.33 3.95 4.81
C ALA A 38 10.54 4.76 4.31
N GLY A 39 10.69 6.01 4.76
CA GLY A 39 11.88 6.83 4.47
C GLY A 39 13.19 6.24 4.99
N LEU A 40 13.12 5.32 5.96
CA LEU A 40 14.29 4.64 6.55
C LEU A 40 14.66 3.35 5.81
N PHE A 41 13.82 2.89 4.87
CA PHE A 41 14.11 1.70 4.08
C PHE A 41 15.30 1.93 3.13
N SER A 42 16.07 0.87 2.90
CA SER A 42 17.14 0.87 1.90
C SER A 42 16.58 0.70 0.48
N TRP A 43 15.83 1.67 -0.02
CA TRP A 43 15.13 1.59 -1.31
C TRP A 43 16.01 1.16 -2.48
N TYR A 44 17.24 1.68 -2.56
CA TYR A 44 18.17 1.37 -3.65
C TYR A 44 19.00 0.09 -3.43
N ALA A 45 19.01 -0.45 -2.21
CA ALA A 45 19.74 -1.67 -1.84
C ALA A 45 18.79 -2.80 -1.39
N ARG A 46 17.51 -2.74 -1.79
CA ARG A 46 16.47 -3.70 -1.42
C ARG A 46 16.64 -5.11 -2.01
N GLN A 47 17.54 -5.26 -2.99
CA GLN A 47 17.81 -6.51 -3.70
C GLN A 47 16.50 -7.13 -4.25
N ASP A 48 16.17 -8.34 -3.81
CA ASP A 48 15.02 -9.16 -4.18
C ASP A 48 13.74 -8.81 -3.39
N ILE A 49 13.84 -8.02 -2.33
CA ILE A 49 12.70 -7.67 -1.48
C ILE A 49 11.86 -6.57 -2.11
N LYS A 50 10.56 -6.85 -2.27
CA LYS A 50 9.58 -5.87 -2.73
C LYS A 50 9.22 -4.94 -1.56
N LEU A 51 9.41 -3.65 -1.78
CA LEU A 51 9.03 -2.59 -0.85
C LEU A 51 7.84 -1.80 -1.39
N GLY A 52 6.94 -1.45 -0.50
CA GLY A 52 5.77 -0.63 -0.77
C GLY A 52 5.61 0.49 0.25
N ILE A 53 4.70 1.41 -0.05
CA ILE A 53 4.44 2.57 0.79
C ILE A 53 2.94 2.77 1.01
N ILE A 54 2.58 3.19 2.23
CA ILE A 54 1.21 3.54 2.59
C ILE A 54 1.00 5.02 2.29
N ALA A 55 0.06 5.31 1.39
CA ALA A 55 -0.39 6.65 1.05
C ALA A 55 -1.72 6.95 1.76
N PRO A 56 -1.75 7.89 2.71
CA PRO A 56 -2.98 8.21 3.46
C PRO A 56 -4.07 8.80 2.56
N TYR A 57 -3.67 9.53 1.51
CA TYR A 57 -4.59 10.18 0.58
C TYR A 57 -4.09 10.06 -0.87
N PRO A 58 -5.00 10.05 -1.87
CA PRO A 58 -4.62 9.94 -3.28
C PRO A 58 -3.64 11.03 -3.76
N LYS A 59 -3.74 12.26 -3.22
CA LYS A 59 -2.81 13.36 -3.56
C LYS A 59 -1.34 13.07 -3.23
N CYS A 60 -1.08 12.15 -2.30
CA CYS A 60 0.28 11.78 -1.91
C CYS A 60 0.93 10.77 -2.87
N ILE A 61 0.14 10.08 -3.69
CA ILE A 61 0.61 8.96 -4.52
C ILE A 61 1.76 9.38 -5.42
N LYS A 62 1.60 10.45 -6.20
CA LYS A 62 2.61 10.92 -7.15
C LYS A 62 3.94 11.19 -6.45
N LYS A 63 3.91 11.98 -5.38
CA LYS A 63 5.08 12.33 -4.56
C LYS A 63 5.80 11.08 -4.08
N TYR A 64 5.07 10.10 -3.54
CA TYR A 64 5.66 8.90 -2.96
C TYR A 64 6.22 7.94 -4.02
N ILE A 65 5.55 7.82 -5.17
CA ILE A 65 6.07 7.04 -6.29
C ILE A 65 7.38 7.65 -6.80
N GLU A 66 7.40 8.96 -7.03
CA GLU A 66 8.58 9.67 -7.56
C GLU A 66 9.75 9.63 -6.57
N MET A 67 9.47 9.66 -5.27
CA MET A 67 10.49 9.65 -4.23
C MET A 67 11.11 8.26 -3.97
N TYR A 68 10.31 7.20 -4.03
CA TYR A 68 10.71 5.88 -3.54
C TYR A 68 10.71 4.76 -4.59
N ASN A 69 10.06 4.97 -5.75
CA ASN A 69 9.84 3.96 -6.78
C ASN A 69 9.39 2.59 -6.20
N PRO A 70 8.25 2.54 -5.47
CA PRO A 70 7.79 1.36 -4.78
C PRO A 70 7.20 0.32 -5.74
N TYR A 71 7.21 -0.95 -5.33
CA TYR A 71 6.50 -2.02 -6.04
C TYR A 71 4.98 -1.96 -5.86
N MET A 72 4.53 -1.42 -4.72
CA MET A 72 3.12 -1.35 -4.38
C MET A 72 2.82 -0.11 -3.55
N VAL A 73 1.68 0.51 -3.79
CA VAL A 73 1.12 1.59 -2.97
C VAL A 73 -0.15 1.08 -2.32
N LEU A 74 -0.23 1.17 -0.99
CA LEU A 74 -1.46 0.92 -0.24
C LEU A 74 -2.14 2.24 0.05
N LEU A 75 -3.43 2.35 -0.29
CA LEU A 75 -4.24 3.55 -0.18
C LEU A 75 -5.36 3.36 0.82
N GLY A 76 -5.50 4.32 1.73
CA GLY A 76 -6.65 4.39 2.62
C GLY A 76 -6.33 4.02 4.06
N LEU A 77 -7.03 4.68 4.98
CA LEU A 77 -6.86 4.54 6.41
C LEU A 77 -8.18 4.70 7.15
N GLY A 78 -8.35 3.85 8.16
CA GLY A 78 -8.93 4.23 9.44
C GLY A 78 -10.44 4.43 9.52
N ASN A 79 -10.82 5.35 10.40
CA ASN A 79 -12.17 5.44 10.96
C ASN A 79 -13.19 6.07 9.98
N LYS A 80 -14.47 6.11 10.37
CA LYS A 80 -15.58 6.60 9.52
C LYS A 80 -15.31 7.97 8.88
N LYS A 81 -14.67 8.90 9.59
CA LYS A 81 -14.40 10.26 9.12
C LYS A 81 -13.32 10.27 8.04
N GLU A 82 -12.26 9.50 8.22
CA GLU A 82 -11.16 9.37 7.25
C GLU A 82 -11.64 8.69 5.97
N ARG A 83 -12.51 7.68 6.09
CA ARG A 83 -13.16 7.04 4.94
C ARG A 83 -13.99 8.00 4.10
N LEU A 84 -14.79 8.85 4.74
CA LEU A 84 -15.61 9.82 4.03
C LEU A 84 -14.71 10.82 3.29
N LYS A 85 -13.70 11.38 3.96
CA LYS A 85 -12.70 12.26 3.35
C LYS A 85 -12.01 11.58 2.17
N PHE A 86 -11.61 10.33 2.33
CA PHE A 86 -10.96 9.55 1.28
C PHE A 86 -11.86 9.42 0.05
N ARG A 87 -13.13 9.03 0.22
CA ARG A 87 -14.10 8.92 -0.89
C ARG A 87 -14.37 10.25 -1.58
N THR A 88 -14.47 11.33 -0.80
CA THR A 88 -14.62 12.69 -1.35
C THR A 88 -13.42 13.04 -2.23
N VAL A 89 -12.20 12.95 -1.68
CA VAL A 89 -10.96 13.23 -2.42
C VAL A 89 -10.82 12.33 -3.66
N TRP A 90 -11.18 11.05 -3.54
CA TRP A 90 -11.15 10.09 -4.64
C TRP A 90 -12.04 10.50 -5.81
N SER A 91 -13.22 11.03 -5.51
CA SER A 91 -14.21 11.44 -6.51
C SER A 91 -13.73 12.64 -7.33
N PHE A 92 -12.90 13.52 -6.75
CA PHE A 92 -12.33 14.67 -7.44
C PHE A 92 -11.02 14.38 -8.17
N LEU A 93 -10.18 13.47 -7.66
CA LEU A 93 -8.80 13.31 -8.16
C LEU A 93 -8.62 12.28 -9.29
N THR A 94 -9.71 11.72 -9.85
CA THR A 94 -9.69 10.69 -10.93
C THR A 94 -8.47 9.74 -10.88
N PRO A 95 -8.33 8.89 -9.84
CA PRO A 95 -7.14 8.08 -9.60
C PRO A 95 -6.79 7.11 -10.75
N GLN A 96 -7.74 6.81 -11.64
CA GLN A 96 -7.54 6.03 -12.85
C GLN A 96 -6.38 6.57 -13.71
N LYS A 97 -6.24 7.89 -13.85
CA LYS A 97 -5.11 8.48 -14.61
C LYS A 97 -3.78 8.14 -13.95
N THR A 98 -3.72 8.22 -12.63
CA THR A 98 -2.53 7.85 -11.85
C THR A 98 -2.22 6.37 -12.00
N PHE A 99 -3.22 5.48 -11.89
CA PHE A 99 -3.00 4.03 -12.02
C PHE A 99 -2.55 3.63 -13.42
N THR A 100 -3.09 4.29 -14.45
CA THR A 100 -2.67 4.07 -15.83
C THR A 100 -1.25 4.57 -16.05
N LYS A 101 -0.91 5.76 -15.54
CA LYS A 101 0.43 6.34 -15.65
C LYS A 101 1.50 5.47 -14.96
N TYR A 102 1.17 4.89 -13.82
CA TYR A 102 2.07 4.06 -13.02
C TYR A 102 1.66 2.58 -13.09
N SER A 103 1.47 2.06 -14.30
CA SER A 103 0.96 0.71 -14.56
C SER A 103 1.86 -0.42 -14.04
N ASN A 104 3.14 -0.15 -13.81
CA ASN A 104 4.10 -1.07 -13.20
C ASN A 104 3.95 -1.18 -11.67
N ILE A 105 3.17 -0.31 -11.05
CA ILE A 105 2.97 -0.26 -9.59
C ILE A 105 1.63 -0.87 -9.25
N LYS A 106 1.63 -1.79 -8.27
CA LYS A 106 0.39 -2.38 -7.76
C LYS A 106 -0.30 -1.40 -6.81
N PHE A 107 -1.59 -1.15 -6.98
CA PHE A 107 -2.38 -0.30 -6.08
C PHE A 107 -3.34 -1.13 -5.24
N VAL A 108 -3.14 -1.16 -3.92
CA VAL A 108 -4.08 -1.77 -2.97
C VAL A 108 -4.89 -0.67 -2.31
N ILE A 109 -6.20 -0.86 -2.15
CA ILE A 109 -7.09 0.19 -1.62
C ILE A 109 -7.93 -0.35 -0.46
N GLY A 110 -7.98 0.37 0.67
CA GLY A 110 -8.91 0.15 1.76
C GLY A 110 -8.29 0.14 3.16
N VAL A 111 -9.16 0.18 4.16
CA VAL A 111 -9.70 -1.04 4.76
C VAL A 111 -11.22 -1.02 4.56
N ALA A 112 -11.80 -2.06 3.93
CA ALA A 112 -13.25 -2.20 3.80
C ALA A 112 -13.83 -2.71 5.12
N TYR A 113 -14.64 -1.88 5.79
CA TYR A 113 -15.27 -2.23 7.07
C TYR A 113 -16.71 -2.72 6.92
N THR A 114 -17.35 -2.39 5.80
CA THR A 114 -18.74 -2.74 5.52
C THR A 114 -18.89 -3.31 4.11
N ALA A 115 -19.98 -4.05 3.86
CA ALA A 115 -20.32 -4.52 2.51
C ALA A 115 -20.46 -3.36 1.50
N SER A 116 -20.95 -2.20 1.95
CA SER A 116 -21.02 -1.00 1.11
C SER A 116 -19.63 -0.48 0.73
N ASP A 117 -18.67 -0.49 1.66
CA ASP A 117 -17.28 -0.10 1.38
C ASP A 117 -16.65 -1.06 0.36
N LYS A 118 -16.83 -2.36 0.57
CA LYS A 118 -16.36 -3.40 -0.36
C LYS A 118 -16.95 -3.20 -1.76
N LYS A 119 -18.26 -3.00 -1.87
CA LYS A 119 -18.95 -2.74 -3.15
C LYS A 119 -18.42 -1.48 -3.84
N TRP A 120 -18.17 -0.41 -3.09
CA TRP A 120 -17.59 0.82 -3.63
C TRP A 120 -16.14 0.62 -4.09
N LEU A 121 -15.29 -0.06 -3.31
CA LEU A 121 -13.90 -0.36 -3.65
C LEU A 121 -13.81 -1.30 -4.87
N CYS A 122 -14.69 -2.29 -4.97
CA CYS A 122 -14.72 -3.24 -6.08
C CYS A 122 -14.96 -2.57 -7.44
N ARG A 123 -15.69 -1.44 -7.47
CA ARG A 123 -15.96 -0.64 -8.67
C ARG A 123 -14.78 0.22 -9.13
N GLN A 124 -13.70 0.32 -8.35
CA GLN A 124 -12.55 1.13 -8.73
C GLN A 124 -11.66 0.38 -9.73
N HIS A 125 -11.54 0.93 -10.95
CA HIS A 125 -10.68 0.38 -12.01
C HIS A 125 -9.20 0.64 -11.73
N GLY A 126 -8.32 -0.24 -12.22
CA GLY A 126 -6.86 -0.10 -12.10
C GLY A 126 -6.26 -0.51 -10.75
N ARG A 127 -7.08 -1.00 -9.81
CA ARG A 127 -6.60 -1.53 -8.53
C ARG A 127 -6.05 -2.96 -8.70
N TYR A 128 -5.02 -3.28 -7.93
CA TYR A 128 -4.51 -4.64 -7.77
C TYR A 128 -5.32 -5.43 -6.73
N GLY A 129 -5.71 -4.79 -5.62
CA GLY A 129 -6.38 -5.48 -4.53
C GLY A 129 -7.08 -4.54 -3.55
N ILE A 130 -7.77 -5.12 -2.58
CA ILE A 130 -8.41 -4.41 -1.48
C ILE A 130 -8.04 -5.07 -0.16
N THR A 131 -7.93 -4.29 0.91
CA THR A 131 -7.89 -4.80 2.29
C THR A 131 -9.29 -4.70 2.87
N ALA A 132 -9.69 -5.67 3.69
CA ALA A 132 -11.02 -5.74 4.29
C ALA A 132 -10.94 -6.41 5.66
N ASP A 133 -11.63 -5.86 6.65
CA ASP A 133 -11.83 -6.50 7.96
C ASP A 133 -12.86 -7.63 7.86
N MET A 134 -13.70 -7.60 6.81
CA MET A 134 -14.68 -8.62 6.48
C MET A 134 -14.40 -9.24 5.10
N PRO A 135 -13.35 -10.07 4.97
CA PRO A 135 -12.93 -10.58 3.66
C PRO A 135 -13.97 -11.50 3.00
N LEU A 136 -14.72 -12.27 3.80
CA LEU A 136 -15.62 -13.33 3.34
C LEU A 136 -17.09 -12.90 3.11
N VAL A 137 -17.44 -11.65 3.44
CA VAL A 137 -18.83 -11.14 3.35
C VAL A 137 -19.09 -10.45 2.01
#